data_AF-A0A2K0W1K9-F1
#
_entry.id   AF-A0A2K0W1K9-F1
#
_cell.length_a   1.000
_cell.length_b   1.000
_cell.length_c   1.000
_cell.angle_alpha   90.00
_cell.angle_beta   90.00
_cell.angle_gamma   90.00
#
_symmetry.space_group_name_H-M   'P 1'
#
loop_
_entity.id
_entity.type
_entity.pdbx_description
1 polymer ?
#
loop_
_entity_poly.entity_id
_entity_poly.type
_entity_poly.pdbx_seq_one_letter_code
_entity_poly.pdbx_strand_id
1 'polypeptide(L)'
;MLRTAACGKGSLGGKVKCPLNVCCSAYGYCGVEDDFCRAGNADNSCQNGFGSCAKIEPPSCGGCSAFARNIGYYQFANVRERHWNRITPKQIRTEGFTHLYGAFATIDPDTFAVKPWHEDDVKLYKEFTGLKK
;
A
#
# COMPACT_ATOMS: atom_id res chain seq x y z
N MET A 1 -29.70 24.30 6.74
CA MET A 1 -28.22 24.19 6.72
C MET A 1 -27.78 24.05 5.27
N LEU A 2 -27.06 25.03 4.71
CA LEU A 2 -26.44 24.87 3.39
C LEU A 2 -25.35 23.80 3.53
N ARG A 3 -25.49 22.67 2.83
CA ARG A 3 -24.41 21.67 2.79
C ARG A 3 -23.26 22.26 1.99
N THR A 4 -22.11 22.42 2.63
CA THR A 4 -20.87 22.89 1.99
C THR A 4 -20.19 21.70 1.33
N ALA A 5 -19.75 21.84 0.09
CA ALA A 5 -19.05 20.78 -0.62
C ALA A 5 -17.63 20.56 -0.06
N ALA A 6 -17.05 19.38 -0.28
CA ALA A 6 -15.70 19.05 0.17
C ALA A 6 -14.62 19.82 -0.62
N CYS A 7 -14.88 20.10 -1.90
CA CYS A 7 -13.98 20.83 -2.78
C CYS A 7 -14.75 21.74 -3.76
N GLY A 8 -14.02 22.58 -4.50
CA GLY A 8 -14.59 23.34 -5.60
C GLY A 8 -15.25 24.65 -5.18
N LYS A 9 -16.01 25.25 -6.09
CA LYS A 9 -16.69 26.53 -5.87
C LYS A 9 -17.75 26.48 -4.77
N GLY A 10 -18.34 25.30 -4.53
CA GLY A 10 -19.32 25.07 -3.46
C GLY A 10 -18.72 24.76 -2.09
N SER A 11 -17.38 24.72 -1.97
CA SER A 11 -16.69 24.47 -0.70
C SER A 11 -16.65 25.71 0.20
N LEU A 12 -16.14 25.55 1.42
CA LEU A 12 -16.01 26.65 2.38
C LEU A 12 -15.10 27.74 1.79
N GLY A 13 -15.66 28.91 1.53
CA GLY A 13 -14.95 30.01 0.87
C GLY A 13 -14.64 29.78 -0.62
N GLY A 14 -15.18 28.71 -1.23
CA GLY A 14 -15.11 28.45 -2.67
C GLY A 14 -13.70 28.24 -3.23
N LYS A 15 -12.75 27.84 -2.39
CA LYS A 15 -11.31 27.76 -2.72
C LYS A 15 -10.67 26.40 -2.40
N VAL A 16 -11.41 25.45 -1.83
CA VAL A 16 -10.85 24.18 -1.37
C VAL A 16 -10.57 23.26 -2.55
N LYS A 17 -9.33 22.78 -2.67
CA LYS A 17 -8.88 21.82 -3.68
C LYS A 17 -8.83 20.41 -3.10
N CYS A 18 -8.85 19.41 -3.97
CA CYS A 18 -8.66 18.03 -3.56
C CYS A 18 -7.20 17.71 -3.19
N PRO A 19 -6.96 16.87 -2.16
CA PRO A 19 -5.64 16.31 -1.87
C PRO A 19 -5.05 15.56 -3.07
N LEU A 20 -3.72 15.45 -3.15
CA LEU A 20 -3.02 14.77 -4.25
C LEU A 20 -3.34 15.32 -5.66
N ASN A 21 -3.94 16.52 -5.74
CA ASN A 21 -4.37 17.16 -6.99
C ASN A 21 -5.33 16.30 -7.83
N VAL A 22 -6.07 15.39 -7.20
CA VAL A 22 -7.12 14.61 -7.88
C VAL A 22 -8.28 15.51 -8.29
N CYS A 23 -9.16 15.02 -9.15
CA CYS A 23 -10.23 15.84 -9.67
C CYS A 23 -11.29 16.20 -8.61
N CYS A 24 -11.74 17.45 -8.62
CA CYS A 24 -12.95 17.87 -7.91
C CYS A 24 -14.15 17.82 -8.86
N SER A 25 -15.10 16.92 -8.62
CA SER A 25 -16.31 16.78 -9.46
C SER A 25 -17.22 18.00 -9.39
N ALA A 26 -18.18 18.11 -10.30
CA ALA A 26 -19.19 19.18 -10.28
C ALA A 26 -20.01 19.21 -8.96
N TYR A 27 -20.19 18.06 -8.33
CA TYR A 27 -20.87 17.92 -7.04
C TYR A 27 -19.98 18.18 -5.82
N GLY A 28 -18.69 18.45 -6.04
CA GLY A 28 -17.75 18.86 -5.01
C GLY A 28 -17.20 17.71 -4.16
N TYR A 29 -16.95 16.56 -4.81
CA TYR A 29 -16.26 15.41 -4.26
C TYR A 29 -14.92 15.18 -4.98
N CYS A 30 -13.97 14.55 -4.30
CA CYS A 30 -12.63 14.25 -4.83
C CYS A 30 -12.54 12.82 -5.35
N GLY A 31 -12.01 12.64 -6.56
CA GLY A 31 -11.83 11.31 -7.17
C GLY A 31 -10.99 11.35 -8.45
N VAL A 32 -10.71 10.17 -8.99
CA VAL A 32 -9.90 9.97 -10.21
C VAL A 32 -10.62 9.12 -11.27
N GLU A 33 -11.75 8.55 -10.89
CA GLU A 33 -12.58 7.70 -11.71
C GLU A 33 -13.27 8.51 -12.80
N ASP A 34 -13.81 7.78 -13.76
CA ASP A 34 -14.45 8.35 -14.93
C ASP A 34 -15.66 9.26 -14.58
N ASP A 35 -16.34 9.02 -13.46
CA ASP A 35 -17.43 9.87 -12.95
C ASP A 35 -16.96 11.27 -12.51
N PHE A 36 -15.66 11.45 -12.29
CA PHE A 36 -15.04 12.73 -11.97
C PHE A 36 -14.38 13.37 -13.19
N CYS A 37 -13.87 12.53 -14.10
CA CYS A 37 -12.91 12.93 -15.11
C CYS A 37 -13.36 12.83 -16.57
N ARG A 38 -14.55 12.29 -16.85
CA ARG A 38 -15.07 12.29 -18.22
C ARG A 38 -15.64 13.65 -18.59
N ALA A 39 -15.00 14.31 -19.56
CA ALA A 39 -15.57 15.46 -20.24
C ALA A 39 -16.73 15.02 -21.13
N GLY A 40 -17.95 15.46 -20.84
CA GLY A 40 -19.10 15.14 -21.70
C GLY A 40 -20.46 15.54 -21.14
N ASN A 41 -20.64 15.52 -19.82
CA ASN A 41 -21.86 15.99 -19.15
C ASN A 41 -21.46 16.99 -18.06
N ALA A 42 -22.14 18.14 -17.98
CA ALA A 42 -21.83 19.19 -16.99
C ALA A 42 -21.78 18.64 -15.54
N ASP A 43 -22.52 17.56 -15.30
CA ASP A 43 -22.66 16.84 -14.03
C ASP A 43 -21.41 16.05 -13.59
N ASN A 44 -20.55 15.60 -14.52
CA ASN A 44 -19.39 14.73 -14.21
C ASN A 44 -18.05 15.39 -14.58
N SER A 45 -18.05 16.72 -14.69
CA SER A 45 -16.86 17.46 -15.11
C SER A 45 -15.98 17.87 -13.93
N CYS A 46 -14.67 17.87 -14.17
CA CYS A 46 -13.69 18.37 -13.23
C CYS A 46 -13.78 19.90 -13.12
N GLN A 47 -13.95 20.42 -11.91
CA GLN A 47 -13.95 21.86 -11.68
C GLN A 47 -12.56 22.44 -11.95
N ASN A 48 -12.46 23.27 -12.99
CA ASN A 48 -11.21 23.95 -13.38
C ASN A 48 -10.58 24.70 -12.19
N GLY A 49 -9.30 24.43 -11.93
CA GLY A 49 -8.53 25.04 -10.85
C GLY A 49 -8.62 24.34 -9.49
N PHE A 50 -9.47 23.31 -9.36
CA PHE A 50 -9.70 22.59 -8.10
C PHE A 50 -9.19 21.15 -8.07
N GLY A 51 -8.60 20.68 -9.17
CA GLY A 51 -8.04 19.34 -9.33
C GLY A 51 -7.58 19.08 -10.76
N SER A 52 -7.12 17.86 -11.01
CA SER A 52 -6.68 17.40 -12.34
C SER A 52 -7.19 15.99 -12.64
N CYS A 53 -7.48 15.77 -13.93
CA CYS A 53 -7.76 14.45 -14.49
C CYS A 53 -6.56 13.84 -15.23
N ALA A 54 -5.38 14.44 -15.07
CA ALA A 54 -4.15 13.89 -15.61
C ALA A 54 -3.88 12.53 -14.94
N LYS A 55 -3.99 11.46 -15.74
CA LYS A 55 -3.56 10.12 -15.34
C LYS A 55 -2.04 10.05 -15.55
N ILE A 56 -1.31 9.78 -14.46
CA ILE A 56 0.10 9.45 -14.56
C ILE A 56 0.14 7.97 -14.92
N GLU A 57 0.46 7.67 -16.17
CA GLU A 57 0.67 6.28 -16.58
C GLU A 57 1.90 5.74 -15.83
N PRO A 58 1.75 4.63 -15.08
CA PRO A 58 2.89 4.03 -14.43
C PRO A 58 3.91 3.61 -15.51
N PRO A 59 5.22 3.70 -15.23
CA PRO A 59 6.21 3.21 -16.16
C PRO A 59 5.93 1.73 -16.47
N SER A 60 5.85 1.39 -17.75
CA SER A 60 5.66 0.01 -18.19
C SER A 60 7.02 -0.67 -18.39
N CYS A 61 7.16 -1.87 -17.85
CA CYS A 61 8.36 -2.69 -17.98
C CYS A 61 8.01 -3.88 -18.88
N GLY A 62 8.52 -3.92 -20.12
CA GLY A 62 8.24 -4.98 -21.09
C GLY A 62 9.06 -6.27 -20.93
N GLY A 63 9.55 -6.58 -19.72
CA GLY A 63 10.51 -7.66 -19.49
C GLY A 63 10.01 -8.77 -18.56
N CYS A 64 10.63 -9.94 -18.69
CA CYS A 64 10.37 -11.12 -17.86
C CYS A 64 11.14 -11.13 -16.52
N SER A 65 11.72 -10.00 -16.11
CA SER A 65 12.57 -9.89 -14.91
C SER A 65 11.82 -10.23 -13.61
N ALA A 66 10.50 -10.06 -13.59
CA ALA A 66 9.65 -10.52 -12.49
C ALA A 66 9.71 -12.04 -12.30
N PHE A 67 9.81 -12.83 -13.37
CA PHE A 67 9.88 -14.30 -13.32
C PHE A 67 11.23 -14.81 -12.82
N ALA A 68 12.27 -13.98 -12.79
CA ALA A 68 13.55 -14.33 -12.15
C ALA A 68 13.44 -14.39 -10.62
N ARG A 69 12.31 -13.96 -10.04
CA ARG A 69 12.11 -13.92 -8.60
C ARG A 69 10.93 -14.80 -8.20
N ASN A 70 11.19 -15.74 -7.28
CA ASN A 70 10.16 -16.44 -6.54
C ASN A 70 10.36 -16.12 -5.06
N ILE A 71 9.45 -15.32 -4.51
CA ILE A 71 9.59 -14.71 -3.18
C ILE A 71 8.56 -15.32 -2.25
N GLY A 72 9.02 -15.96 -1.18
CA GLY A 72 8.16 -16.44 -0.10
C GLY A 72 8.17 -15.50 1.10
N TYR A 73 7.03 -15.35 1.76
CA TYR A 73 6.93 -14.66 3.05
C TYR A 73 6.73 -15.70 4.15
N TYR A 74 7.54 -15.61 5.21
CA TYR A 74 7.42 -16.47 6.37
C TYR A 74 7.09 -15.65 7.61
N GLN A 75 5.94 -15.92 8.22
CA GLN A 75 5.50 -15.23 9.41
C GLN A 75 6.10 -15.89 10.67
N PHE A 76 6.95 -15.19 11.43
CA PHE A 76 7.59 -15.72 12.65
C PHE A 76 6.57 -16.12 13.72
N ALA A 77 5.45 -15.39 13.78
CA ALA A 77 4.30 -15.72 14.62
C ALA A 77 3.79 -17.16 14.43
N ASN A 78 4.07 -17.81 13.29
CA ASN A 78 3.72 -19.21 13.03
C ASN A 78 4.18 -20.16 14.14
N VAL A 79 5.35 -19.94 14.75
CA VAL A 79 5.88 -20.81 15.81
C VAL A 79 5.11 -20.64 17.12
N ARG A 80 4.63 -19.42 17.40
CA ARG A 80 3.94 -19.06 18.65
C ARG A 80 2.43 -19.27 18.56
N GLU A 81 1.81 -18.85 17.45
CA GLU A 81 0.37 -18.65 17.35
C GLU A 81 -0.38 -19.80 16.67
N ARG A 82 0.27 -20.59 15.81
CA ARG A 82 -0.40 -21.77 15.26
C ARG A 82 -0.50 -22.87 16.31
N HIS A 83 -1.64 -23.53 16.41
CA HIS A 83 -1.81 -24.69 17.30
C HIS A 83 -1.28 -26.00 16.69
N TRP A 84 -1.40 -26.13 15.37
CA TRP A 84 -0.99 -27.31 14.60
C TRP A 84 -0.16 -26.90 13.40
N ASN A 85 0.61 -27.84 12.84
CA ASN A 85 1.50 -27.59 11.69
C ASN A 85 2.41 -26.37 11.90
N ARG A 86 2.96 -26.26 13.12
CA ARG A 86 4.02 -25.30 13.41
C ARG A 86 5.24 -25.67 12.56
N ILE A 87 5.71 -24.70 11.81
CA ILE A 87 6.90 -24.81 10.95
C ILE A 87 7.91 -23.83 11.51
N THR A 88 8.99 -24.35 12.09
CA THR A 88 10.15 -23.54 12.51
C THR A 88 10.97 -23.14 11.28
N PRO A 89 11.82 -22.10 11.36
CA PRO A 89 12.63 -21.69 10.22
C PRO A 89 13.46 -22.83 9.61
N LYS A 90 14.03 -23.71 10.45
CA LYS A 90 14.81 -24.89 10.00
C LYS A 90 14.01 -25.90 9.18
N GLN A 91 12.68 -25.92 9.31
CA GLN A 91 11.80 -26.83 8.57
C GLN A 91 11.31 -26.22 7.25
N ILE A 92 11.68 -24.98 6.94
CA ILE A 92 11.30 -24.34 5.68
C ILE A 92 12.04 -25.02 4.53
N ARG A 93 11.27 -25.55 3.59
CA ARG A 93 11.78 -26.05 2.32
C ARG A 93 12.08 -24.87 1.40
N THR A 94 13.37 -24.66 1.13
CA THR A 94 13.85 -23.51 0.34
C THR A 94 13.85 -23.75 -1.17
N GLU A 95 13.60 -25.00 -1.60
CA GLU A 95 13.58 -25.35 -3.02
C GLU A 95 12.60 -24.48 -3.82
N GLY A 96 13.09 -23.86 -4.89
CA GLY A 96 12.27 -23.03 -5.79
C GLY A 96 12.11 -21.58 -5.37
N PHE A 97 12.48 -21.19 -4.15
CA PHE A 97 12.52 -19.78 -3.75
C PHE A 97 13.87 -19.16 -4.13
N THR A 98 13.83 -17.95 -4.68
CA THR A 98 15.02 -17.12 -4.84
C THR A 98 15.19 -16.14 -3.69
N HIS A 99 14.09 -15.78 -3.02
CA HIS A 99 14.11 -14.92 -1.84
C HIS A 99 13.11 -15.42 -0.80
N LEU A 100 13.45 -15.25 0.48
CA LEU A 100 12.53 -15.46 1.59
C LEU A 100 12.55 -14.21 2.48
N TYR A 101 11.38 -13.66 2.76
CA TYR A 101 11.21 -12.51 3.65
C TYR A 101 10.63 -12.97 4.99
N GLY A 102 11.36 -12.66 6.06
CA GLY A 102 10.91 -12.89 7.43
C GLY A 102 9.96 -11.79 7.85
N ALA A 103 8.73 -12.17 8.21
CA ALA A 103 7.64 -11.26 8.52
C ALA A 103 7.17 -11.46 9.98
N PHE A 104 6.93 -10.44 10.77
CA PHE A 104 7.17 -9.02 10.54
C PHE A 104 8.13 -8.48 11.61
N ALA A 105 8.77 -7.36 11.30
CA ALA A 105 9.30 -6.44 12.30
C ALA A 105 8.21 -5.42 12.66
N THR A 106 8.43 -4.65 13.71
CA THR A 106 7.59 -3.51 14.09
C THR A 106 8.41 -2.23 14.12
N ILE A 107 7.74 -1.08 14.17
CA ILE A 107 8.35 0.23 14.35
C ILE A 107 7.87 0.76 15.69
N ASP A 108 8.82 1.14 16.54
CA ASP A 108 8.53 1.79 17.80
C ASP A 108 7.88 3.16 17.56
N PRO A 109 6.70 3.46 18.13
CA PRO A 109 5.94 4.66 17.80
C PRO A 109 6.57 5.96 18.34
N ASP A 110 7.41 5.87 19.36
CA ASP A 110 8.01 7.04 20.02
C ASP A 110 9.40 7.35 19.45
N THR A 111 10.19 6.31 19.16
CA THR A 111 11.58 6.42 18.72
C THR A 111 11.78 6.17 17.23
N PHE A 112 10.77 5.62 16.54
CA PHE A 112 10.84 5.17 15.15
C PHE A 112 11.90 4.09 14.87
N ALA A 113 12.44 3.47 15.92
CA ALA A 113 13.38 2.38 15.79
C ALA A 113 12.68 1.12 15.28
N VAL A 114 13.35 0.38 14.38
CA VAL A 114 12.90 -0.94 13.96
C VAL A 114 13.16 -1.93 15.09
N LYS A 115 12.11 -2.65 15.50
CA LYS A 115 12.15 -3.64 16.58
C LYS A 115 11.59 -4.99 16.10
N PRO A 116 11.95 -6.10 16.77
CA PRO A 116 11.21 -7.35 16.61
C PRO A 116 9.73 -7.15 16.89
N TRP A 117 8.85 -7.82 16.15
CA TRP A 117 7.42 -7.83 16.49
C TRP A 117 7.17 -8.46 17.86
N HIS A 118 7.88 -9.55 18.18
CA HIS A 118 7.90 -10.17 19.50
C HIS A 118 9.34 -10.56 19.89
N GLU A 119 9.66 -10.53 21.18
CA GLU A 119 11.03 -10.83 21.66
C GLU A 119 11.51 -12.24 21.28
N ASP A 120 10.60 -13.22 21.29
CA ASP A 120 10.90 -14.59 20.86
C ASP A 120 11.36 -14.70 19.39
N ASP A 121 10.94 -13.75 18.53
CA ASP A 121 11.29 -13.77 17.11
C ASP A 121 12.81 -13.57 16.91
N VAL A 122 13.48 -12.91 17.87
CA VAL A 122 14.94 -12.65 17.83
C VAL A 122 15.73 -13.94 17.69
N LYS A 123 15.29 -15.02 18.37
CA LYS A 123 15.94 -16.34 18.28
C LYS A 123 15.73 -16.96 16.91
N LEU A 124 14.55 -16.76 16.33
CA LEU A 124 14.17 -17.29 15.01
C LEU A 124 14.88 -16.58 13.87
N TYR A 125 15.30 -15.33 14.03
CA TYR A 125 16.04 -14.58 12.99
C TYR A 125 17.34 -15.27 12.59
N LYS A 126 18.09 -15.80 13.56
CA LYS A 126 19.34 -16.53 13.27
C LYS A 126 19.07 -17.82 12.52
N GLU A 127 18.02 -18.54 12.89
CA GLU A 127 17.65 -19.78 12.20
C GLU A 127 17.17 -19.49 10.77
N PHE A 128 16.35 -18.46 10.60
CA PHE A 128 15.83 -18.05 9.30
C PHE A 128 16.93 -17.54 8.36
N THR A 129 17.81 -16.67 8.85
CA THR A 129 18.95 -16.17 8.06
C THR A 129 20.00 -17.24 7.81
N GLY A 130 20.03 -18.31 8.61
CA GLY A 130 20.85 -19.50 8.40
C GLY A 130 20.39 -20.38 7.23
N LEU A 131 19.20 -20.15 6.66
CA LEU A 131 18.71 -20.87 5.47
C LEU A 131 19.41 -20.46 4.17
N LYS A 132 20.20 -19.37 4.21
CA LYS A 132 21.02 -18.95 3.07
C LYS A 132 22.05 -20.04 2.75
N LYS A 133 22.23 -20.33 1.46
CA LYS A 133 23.28 -21.21 0.95
C LYS A 133 24.56 -20.44 0.70
#